data_AF-A0A494T0V4-F1
#
_entry.id   AF-A0A494T0V4-F1
#
_cell.length_a   1.000
_cell.length_b   1.000
_cell.length_c   1.000
_cell.angle_alpha   90.00
_cell.angle_beta   90.00
_cell.angle_gamma   90.00
#
_symmetry.space_group_name_H-M   'P 1'
#
loop_
_entity.id
_entity.type
_entity.pdbx_description
1 polymer ?
#
loop_
_entity_poly.entity_id
_entity_poly.type
_entity_poly.pdbx_seq_one_letter_code
_entity_poly.pdbx_strand_id
1 'polypeptide(L)'
;MSRQPHSVRVPKAPTRHDVACSVVLAIACTVTYLVLVDGVGPILSETRESREIGAMWAVVSTIFVFRVSVSEGLGDARTRLSATVMSLVVCLVYLLIFPVTAIGIGVVIGVGSLLAAALGRPQDAVLTGITSTVVLVVADLGSSSARWVQPVLRLLDTGVGIAVGLVAAALAAWVNKLLHQRAN
;
A
#
# COMPACT_ATOMS: atom_id res chain seq x y z
N MET A 1 -43.23 -11.78 9.01
CA MET A 1 -42.13 -11.04 8.34
C MET A 1 -41.53 -10.06 9.35
N SER A 2 -40.63 -10.54 10.21
CA SER A 2 -40.07 -9.79 11.35
C SER A 2 -38.81 -9.03 10.92
N ARG A 3 -38.89 -7.69 10.87
CA ARG A 3 -37.72 -6.81 10.70
C ARG A 3 -36.81 -6.96 11.92
N GLN A 4 -35.58 -7.43 11.72
CA GLN A 4 -34.55 -7.34 12.76
C GLN A 4 -34.16 -5.85 12.94
N PRO A 5 -34.12 -5.33 14.17
CA PRO A 5 -33.67 -3.96 14.41
C PRO A 5 -32.17 -3.86 14.12
N HIS A 6 -31.78 -2.94 13.24
CA HIS A 6 -30.39 -2.54 13.08
C HIS A 6 -29.86 -2.01 14.42
N SER A 7 -29.08 -2.82 15.13
CA SER A 7 -28.38 -2.37 16.33
C SER A 7 -27.38 -1.29 15.92
N VAL A 8 -27.66 -0.04 16.27
CA VAL A 8 -26.72 1.06 16.15
C VAL A 8 -25.50 0.70 17.00
N ARG A 9 -24.38 0.37 16.36
CA ARG A 9 -23.11 0.12 17.07
C ARG A 9 -22.68 1.43 17.73
N VAL A 10 -22.87 1.53 19.04
CA VAL A 10 -22.35 2.65 19.83
C VAL A 10 -20.82 2.64 19.70
N PRO A 11 -20.18 3.77 19.32
CA PRO A 11 -18.73 3.82 19.18
C PRO A 11 -18.07 3.52 20.53
N LYS A 12 -17.27 2.45 20.60
CA LYS A 12 -16.41 2.20 21.77
C LYS A 12 -15.29 3.21 21.79
N ALA A 13 -14.95 3.71 22.99
CA ALA A 13 -13.76 4.53 23.18
C ALA A 13 -12.51 3.78 22.71
N PRO A 14 -11.54 4.48 22.09
CA PRO A 14 -10.31 3.86 21.59
C PRO A 14 -9.53 3.23 22.74
N THR A 15 -9.06 2.01 22.53
CA THR A 15 -8.24 1.30 23.53
C THR A 15 -6.81 1.86 23.55
N ARG A 16 -6.05 1.60 24.62
CA ARG A 16 -4.62 2.00 24.69
C ARG A 16 -3.80 1.42 23.53
N HIS A 17 -4.18 0.22 23.06
CA HIS A 17 -3.57 -0.43 21.90
C HIS A 17 -3.85 0.35 20.61
N ASP A 18 -5.08 0.83 20.41
CA ASP A 18 -5.45 1.62 19.22
C ASP A 18 -4.71 2.94 19.16
N VAL A 19 -4.54 3.60 20.31
CA VAL A 19 -3.76 4.85 20.43
C VAL A 19 -2.28 4.58 20.11
N ALA A 20 -1.68 3.54 20.71
CA ALA A 20 -0.29 3.19 20.45
C ALA A 20 -0.04 2.85 18.97
N CYS A 21 -0.93 2.05 18.35
CA CYS A 21 -0.83 1.72 16.93
C CYS A 21 -0.97 2.96 16.04
N SER A 22 -1.86 3.90 16.39
CA SER A 22 -2.05 5.13 15.63
C SER A 22 -0.81 6.04 15.70
N VAL A 23 -0.18 6.14 16.86
CA VAL A 23 1.08 6.91 17.04
C VAL A 23 2.23 6.27 16.26
N VAL A 24 2.41 4.95 16.37
CA VAL A 24 3.45 4.23 15.61
C VAL A 24 3.24 4.40 14.11
N LEU A 25 1.99 4.26 13.63
CA LEU A 25 1.65 4.48 12.23
C LEU A 25 1.97 5.90 11.78
N ALA A 26 1.61 6.92 12.57
CA ALA A 26 1.90 8.31 12.25
C ALA A 26 3.41 8.56 12.11
N ILE A 27 4.21 8.06 13.06
CA ILE A 27 5.68 8.16 13.00
C ILE A 27 6.22 7.42 11.77
N ALA A 28 5.75 6.20 11.50
CA ALA A 28 6.18 5.41 10.37
C ALA A 28 5.90 6.10 9.03
N CYS A 29 4.72 6.70 8.87
CA CYS A 29 4.36 7.48 7.68
C CYS A 29 5.27 8.70 7.51
N THR A 30 5.50 9.48 8.59
CA THR A 30 6.40 10.64 8.54
C THR A 30 7.83 10.24 8.18
N VAL A 31 8.36 9.20 8.81
CA VAL A 31 9.70 8.67 8.51
C VAL A 31 9.78 8.17 7.07
N THR A 32 8.77 7.43 6.59
CA THR A 32 8.72 6.96 5.20
C THR A 32 8.81 8.14 4.23
N TYR A 33 8.00 9.17 4.46
CA TYR A 33 8.00 10.35 3.61
C TYR A 33 9.36 11.05 3.57
N LEU A 34 9.96 11.30 4.75
CA LEU A 34 11.27 11.96 4.85
C LEU A 34 12.39 11.13 4.22
N VAL A 35 12.38 9.81 4.41
CA VAL A 35 13.38 8.91 3.80
C VAL A 35 13.34 9.01 2.28
N LEU A 36 12.15 9.05 1.66
CA LEU A 36 12.04 9.16 0.21
C LEU A 36 12.41 10.56 -0.29
N VAL A 37 11.95 11.63 0.38
CA VAL A 37 12.16 13.01 -0.08
C VAL A 37 13.58 13.51 0.15
N ASP A 38 14.16 13.21 1.31
CA ASP A 38 15.46 13.75 1.73
C ASP A 38 16.61 12.74 1.55
N GLY A 39 16.29 11.45 1.52
CA GLY A 39 17.28 10.38 1.34
C GLY A 39 17.35 9.88 -0.09
N VAL A 40 16.30 9.19 -0.55
CA VAL A 40 16.30 8.44 -1.83
C VAL A 40 16.24 9.35 -3.05
N GLY A 41 15.35 10.34 -3.04
CA GLY A 41 15.12 11.21 -4.19
C GLY A 41 16.35 12.01 -4.66
N PRO A 42 17.19 12.56 -3.77
CA PRO A 42 18.46 13.17 -4.14
C PRO A 42 19.45 12.16 -4.77
N ILE A 43 19.49 10.92 -4.27
CA ILE A 43 20.37 9.86 -4.78
C ILE A 43 19.97 9.44 -6.20
N LEU A 44 18.67 9.35 -6.47
CA LEU A 44 18.13 9.00 -7.78
C LEU A 44 18.07 10.18 -8.77
N SER A 45 18.53 11.38 -8.36
CA SER A 45 18.47 12.61 -9.16
C SER A 45 17.06 12.92 -9.69
N GLU A 46 16.03 12.59 -8.91
CA GLU A 46 14.64 12.76 -9.32
C GLU A 46 14.18 14.22 -9.29
N THR A 47 13.29 14.56 -10.23
CA THR A 47 12.54 15.82 -10.19
C THR A 47 11.71 15.90 -8.91
N ARG A 48 11.44 17.12 -8.45
CA ARG A 48 10.68 17.36 -7.22
C ARG A 48 9.29 16.71 -7.26
N GLU A 49 8.59 16.82 -8.40
CA GLU A 49 7.27 16.22 -8.60
C GLU A 49 7.32 14.69 -8.55
N SER A 50 8.28 14.05 -9.24
CA SER A 50 8.45 12.58 -9.20
C SER A 50 8.66 12.10 -7.78
N ARG A 51 9.49 12.82 -7.03
CA ARG A 51 9.86 12.49 -5.64
C ARG A 51 8.70 12.60 -4.68
N GLU A 52 7.90 13.66 -4.76
CA GLU A 52 6.72 13.84 -3.92
C GLU A 52 5.67 12.75 -4.20
N ILE A 53 5.52 12.35 -5.46
CA ILE A 53 4.63 11.25 -5.83
C ILE A 53 5.17 9.89 -5.34
N GLY A 54 6.48 9.65 -5.44
CA GLY A 54 7.11 8.44 -4.91
C GLY A 54 6.99 8.34 -3.38
N ALA A 55 7.21 9.45 -2.66
CA ALA A 55 7.04 9.53 -1.22
C ALA A 55 5.58 9.28 -0.79
N MET A 56 4.60 9.84 -1.50
CA MET A 56 3.17 9.54 -1.28
C MET A 56 2.90 8.04 -1.42
N TRP A 57 3.45 7.42 -2.47
CA TRP A 57 3.25 5.99 -2.75
C TRP A 57 3.87 5.09 -1.69
N ALA A 58 5.07 5.43 -1.23
CA ALA A 58 5.73 4.75 -0.13
C ALA A 58 4.89 4.84 1.15
N VAL A 59 4.34 6.01 1.48
CA VAL A 59 3.46 6.19 2.65
C VAL A 59 2.19 5.35 2.56
N VAL A 60 1.51 5.31 1.41
CA VAL A 60 0.33 4.46 1.20
C VAL A 60 0.67 2.98 1.43
N SER A 61 1.82 2.55 0.93
CA SER A 61 2.32 1.18 1.10
C SER A 61 2.62 0.86 2.58
N THR A 62 3.27 1.79 3.30
CA THR A 62 3.52 1.69 4.75
C THR A 62 2.20 1.52 5.51
N ILE A 63 1.18 2.33 5.22
CA ILE A 63 -0.13 2.24 5.87
C ILE A 63 -0.75 0.88 5.64
N PHE A 64 -0.78 0.42 4.38
CA PHE A 64 -1.41 -0.84 4.04
C PHE A 64 -0.72 -2.02 4.74
N VAL A 65 0.61 -2.08 4.65
CA VAL A 65 1.40 -3.17 5.25
C VAL A 65 1.33 -3.15 6.77
N PHE A 66 1.42 -1.99 7.40
CA PHE A 66 1.27 -1.86 8.84
C PHE A 66 -0.10 -2.38 9.30
N ARG A 67 -1.18 -1.95 8.63
CA ARG A 67 -2.54 -2.35 8.98
C ARG A 67 -2.75 -3.85 8.84
N VAL A 68 -2.35 -4.43 7.73
CA VAL A 68 -2.44 -5.89 7.50
C VAL A 68 -1.63 -6.66 8.54
N SER A 69 -0.40 -6.22 8.80
CA SER A 69 0.49 -6.90 9.74
C SER A 69 -0.07 -6.88 11.17
N VAL A 70 -0.71 -5.77 11.58
CA VAL A 70 -1.33 -5.63 12.91
C VAL A 70 -2.66 -6.37 13.01
N SER A 71 -3.47 -6.42 11.95
CA SER A 71 -4.81 -7.03 11.99
C SER A 71 -4.83 -8.54 11.72
N GLU A 72 -3.97 -9.02 10.83
CA GLU A 72 -4.04 -10.38 10.25
C GLU A 72 -2.72 -11.18 10.42
N GLY A 73 -1.61 -10.52 10.77
CA GLY A 73 -0.32 -11.15 11.00
C GLY A 73 0.57 -11.24 9.75
N LEU A 74 1.85 -11.60 9.96
CA LEU A 74 2.90 -11.52 8.92
C LEU A 74 2.70 -12.46 7.72
N GLY A 75 2.01 -13.59 7.92
CA GLY A 75 1.70 -14.53 6.84
C GLY A 75 0.83 -13.87 5.77
N ASP A 76 -0.25 -13.24 6.19
CA ASP A 76 -1.22 -12.57 5.31
C ASP A 76 -0.65 -11.29 4.68
N ALA A 77 0.30 -10.63 5.35
CA ALA A 77 1.05 -9.51 4.79
C ALA A 77 1.85 -9.90 3.54
N ARG A 78 2.52 -11.06 3.55
CA ARG A 78 3.29 -11.57 2.39
C ARG A 78 2.40 -11.91 1.21
N THR A 79 1.25 -12.50 1.49
CA THR A 79 0.26 -12.87 0.47
C THR A 79 -0.22 -11.60 -0.23
N ARG A 80 -0.57 -10.54 0.51
CA ARG A 80 -1.00 -9.28 -0.11
C ARG A 80 0.13 -8.55 -0.84
N LEU A 81 1.37 -8.75 -0.39
CA LEU A 81 2.55 -8.24 -1.09
C LEU A 81 2.69 -8.80 -2.50
N SER A 82 2.47 -10.10 -2.67
CA SER A 82 2.56 -10.75 -3.98
C SER A 82 1.45 -10.27 -4.92
N ALA A 83 0.27 -9.93 -4.40
CA ALA A 83 -0.79 -9.32 -5.19
C ALA A 83 -0.43 -7.92 -5.69
N THR A 84 0.25 -7.11 -4.88
CA THR A 84 0.76 -5.79 -5.29
C THR A 84 1.81 -5.91 -6.38
N VAL A 85 2.75 -6.86 -6.25
CA VAL A 85 3.76 -7.15 -7.27
C VAL A 85 3.09 -7.61 -8.57
N MET A 86 2.11 -8.51 -8.49
CA MET A 86 1.35 -8.96 -9.65
C MET A 86 0.66 -7.80 -10.36
N SER A 87 0.01 -6.91 -9.61
CA SER A 87 -0.62 -5.69 -10.13
C SER A 87 0.38 -4.81 -10.90
N LEU A 88 1.57 -4.59 -10.31
CA LEU A 88 2.63 -3.80 -10.94
C LEU A 88 3.17 -4.45 -12.21
N VAL A 89 3.30 -5.78 -12.24
CA VAL A 89 3.71 -6.53 -13.45
C VAL A 89 2.66 -6.37 -14.55
N VAL A 90 1.38 -6.52 -14.23
CA VAL A 90 0.30 -6.33 -15.22
C VAL A 90 0.30 -4.90 -15.76
N CYS A 91 0.44 -3.89 -14.88
CA CYS A 91 0.55 -2.49 -15.30
C CYS A 91 1.78 -2.24 -16.18
N LEU A 92 2.93 -2.81 -15.84
CA LEU A 92 4.15 -2.67 -16.62
C LEU A 92 3.98 -3.27 -18.03
N VAL A 93 3.45 -4.49 -18.12
CA VAL A 93 3.18 -5.15 -19.41
C VAL A 93 2.21 -4.32 -20.25
N TYR A 94 1.16 -3.76 -19.63
CA TYR A 94 0.24 -2.87 -20.32
C TYR A 94 0.93 -1.63 -20.88
N LEU A 95 1.72 -0.92 -20.06
CA LEU A 95 2.38 0.33 -20.43
C LEU A 95 3.48 0.17 -21.50
N LEU A 96 4.02 -1.04 -21.67
CA LEU A 96 4.95 -1.36 -22.76
C LEU A 96 4.26 -1.41 -24.13
N ILE A 97 2.95 -1.66 -24.17
CA ILE A 97 2.22 -1.93 -25.42
C ILE A 97 1.21 -0.81 -25.71
N PHE A 98 0.57 -0.24 -24.68
CA PHE A 98 -0.56 0.67 -24.83
C PHE A 98 -0.39 1.99 -24.03
N PRO A 99 -0.92 3.11 -24.55
CA PRO A 99 -1.03 4.36 -23.79
C PRO A 99 -2.09 4.24 -22.69
N VAL A 100 -1.99 5.09 -21.66
CA VAL A 100 -3.01 5.16 -20.60
C VAL A 100 -4.30 5.74 -21.19
N THR A 101 -5.39 4.99 -21.06
CA THR A 101 -6.74 5.44 -21.46
C THR A 101 -7.74 4.96 -20.41
N ALA A 102 -8.91 5.60 -20.32
CA ALA A 102 -9.96 5.17 -19.41
C ALA A 102 -10.36 3.70 -19.62
N ILE A 103 -10.42 3.26 -20.88
CA ILE A 103 -10.70 1.86 -21.24
C ILE A 103 -9.55 0.95 -20.79
N GLY A 104 -8.30 1.36 -21.03
CA GLY A 104 -7.11 0.64 -20.60
C GLY A 104 -7.04 0.39 -19.09
N ILE A 105 -7.38 1.41 -18.29
CA ILE A 105 -7.49 1.29 -16.83
C ILE A 105 -8.52 0.23 -16.47
N GLY A 106 -9.70 0.27 -17.08
CA GLY A 106 -10.75 -0.74 -16.87
C GLY A 106 -10.29 -2.16 -17.22
N VAL A 107 -9.58 -2.32 -18.35
CA VAL A 107 -9.04 -3.62 -18.79
C VAL A 107 -8.01 -4.14 -17.79
N VAL A 108 -7.05 -3.32 -17.36
CA VAL A 108 -6.00 -3.75 -16.42
C VAL A 108 -6.60 -4.16 -15.07
N ILE A 109 -7.57 -3.40 -14.54
CA ILE A 109 -8.28 -3.76 -13.31
C ILE A 109 -9.05 -5.07 -13.48
N GLY A 110 -9.76 -5.22 -14.60
CA GLY A 110 -10.52 -6.44 -14.92
C GLY A 110 -9.63 -7.67 -15.00
N VAL A 111 -8.51 -7.56 -15.72
CA VAL A 111 -7.51 -8.64 -15.85
C VAL A 111 -6.86 -8.94 -14.50
N GLY A 112 -6.45 -7.93 -13.74
CA GLY A 112 -5.86 -8.11 -12.41
C GLY A 112 -6.81 -8.79 -11.44
N SER A 113 -8.09 -8.42 -11.47
CA SER A 113 -9.16 -9.06 -10.68
C SER A 113 -9.37 -10.51 -11.10
N LEU A 114 -9.42 -10.79 -12.40
CA LEU A 114 -9.57 -12.15 -12.93
C LEU A 114 -8.37 -13.03 -12.56
N LEU A 115 -7.15 -12.50 -12.61
CA LEU A 115 -5.94 -13.20 -12.17
C LEU A 115 -5.97 -13.49 -10.67
N ALA A 116 -6.38 -12.52 -9.85
CA ALA A 116 -6.52 -12.73 -8.41
C ALA A 116 -7.55 -13.84 -8.10
N ALA A 117 -8.68 -13.85 -8.81
CA ALA A 117 -9.69 -14.90 -8.70
C ALA A 117 -9.16 -16.26 -9.18
N ALA A 118 -8.46 -16.31 -10.33
CA ALA A 118 -7.89 -17.53 -10.89
C ALA A 118 -6.82 -18.17 -9.99
N LEU A 119 -6.09 -17.35 -9.23
CA LEU A 119 -5.13 -17.80 -8.22
C LEU A 119 -5.79 -18.23 -6.90
N GLY A 120 -7.13 -18.25 -6.83
CA GLY A 120 -7.91 -18.63 -5.64
C GLY A 120 -7.94 -17.54 -4.57
N ARG A 121 -7.69 -16.28 -4.94
CA ARG A 121 -7.50 -15.16 -4.00
C ARG A 121 -8.32 -13.93 -4.37
N PRO A 122 -9.65 -14.05 -4.48
CA PRO A 122 -10.52 -12.95 -4.87
C PRO A 122 -10.46 -11.74 -3.93
N GLN A 123 -10.08 -11.93 -2.67
CA GLN A 123 -9.89 -10.84 -1.69
C GLN A 123 -8.83 -9.82 -2.10
N ASP A 124 -7.86 -10.23 -2.93
CA ASP A 124 -6.80 -9.33 -3.38
C ASP A 124 -7.20 -8.48 -4.59
N ALA A 125 -8.29 -8.83 -5.27
CA ALA A 125 -8.77 -8.13 -6.46
C ALA A 125 -9.00 -6.63 -6.21
N VAL A 126 -9.52 -6.27 -5.03
CA VAL A 126 -9.74 -4.87 -4.63
C VAL A 126 -8.41 -4.12 -4.52
N LEU A 127 -7.42 -4.71 -3.84
CA LEU A 127 -6.09 -4.11 -3.70
C LEU A 127 -5.38 -3.98 -5.05
N THR A 128 -5.45 -5.03 -5.87
CA THR A 128 -4.93 -5.03 -7.24
C THR A 128 -5.56 -3.91 -8.07
N GLY A 129 -6.88 -3.74 -8.00
CA GLY A 129 -7.58 -2.68 -8.72
C GLY A 129 -7.15 -1.27 -8.29
N ILE A 130 -7.10 -1.01 -6.97
CA ILE A 130 -6.65 0.29 -6.44
C ILE A 130 -5.22 0.59 -6.89
N THR A 131 -4.32 -0.37 -6.72
CA THR A 131 -2.90 -0.20 -7.06
C THR A 131 -2.68 0.00 -8.55
N SER A 132 -3.38 -0.78 -9.38
CA SER A 132 -3.35 -0.64 -10.83
C SER A 132 -3.81 0.75 -11.27
N THR A 133 -4.92 1.24 -10.71
CA THR A 133 -5.45 2.56 -11.02
C THR A 133 -4.44 3.66 -10.75
N VAL A 134 -3.85 3.66 -9.55
CA VAL A 134 -2.89 4.71 -9.17
C VAL A 134 -1.64 4.65 -10.05
N VAL A 135 -1.10 3.45 -10.31
CA VAL A 135 0.10 3.29 -11.15
C VAL A 135 -0.14 3.83 -12.56
N LEU A 136 -1.28 3.51 -13.17
CA LEU A 136 -1.61 3.97 -14.52
C LEU A 136 -1.86 5.47 -14.55
N VAL A 137 -2.61 6.03 -13.59
CA VAL A 137 -2.86 7.48 -13.52
C VAL A 137 -1.57 8.26 -13.35
N VAL A 138 -0.66 7.81 -12.48
CA VAL A 138 0.60 8.54 -12.32
C VAL A 138 1.53 8.36 -13.53
N ALA A 139 1.52 7.20 -14.18
CA ALA A 139 2.22 7.01 -15.44
C ALA A 139 1.70 7.94 -16.56
N ASP A 140 0.44 8.34 -16.50
CA ASP A 140 -0.16 9.34 -17.40
C ASP A 140 0.28 10.77 -17.05
N LEU A 141 0.38 11.10 -15.75
CA LEU A 141 0.86 12.40 -15.27
C LEU A 141 2.37 12.63 -15.48
N GLY A 142 3.15 11.56 -15.66
CA GLY A 142 4.59 11.63 -15.90
C GLY A 142 4.96 12.07 -17.31
N SER A 143 6.22 12.50 -17.51
CA SER A 143 6.72 12.89 -18.82
C SER A 143 6.72 11.73 -19.82
N SER A 144 6.28 11.99 -21.06
CA SER A 144 6.07 10.97 -22.11
C SER A 144 7.27 10.08 -22.40
N SER A 145 8.50 10.57 -22.15
CA SER A 145 9.75 9.84 -22.38
C SER A 145 10.16 8.88 -21.26
N ALA A 146 9.50 8.91 -20.09
CA ALA A 146 9.84 8.10 -18.91
C ALA A 146 8.70 7.19 -18.42
N ARG A 147 7.65 7.00 -19.23
CA ARG A 147 6.42 6.27 -18.83
C ARG A 147 6.66 4.82 -18.40
N TRP A 148 7.64 4.13 -18.98
CA TRP A 148 8.01 2.76 -18.58
C TRP A 148 8.90 2.70 -17.33
N VAL A 149 9.55 3.80 -16.96
CA VAL A 149 10.40 3.89 -15.76
C VAL A 149 9.54 4.12 -14.52
N GLN A 150 8.41 4.83 -14.68
CA GLN A 150 7.45 5.13 -13.62
C GLN A 150 6.99 3.88 -12.83
N PRO A 151 6.53 2.77 -13.45
CA PRO A 151 6.16 1.57 -12.70
C PRO A 151 7.31 0.95 -11.89
N VAL A 152 8.55 1.02 -12.40
CA VAL A 152 9.73 0.49 -11.73
C VAL A 152 10.10 1.35 -10.52
N LEU A 153 10.08 2.68 -10.66
CA LEU A 153 10.23 3.57 -9.51
C LEU A 153 9.16 3.30 -8.46
N ARG A 154 7.90 3.13 -8.87
CA ARG A 154 6.84 2.82 -7.92
C ARG A 154 7.02 1.48 -7.24
N LEU A 155 7.58 0.49 -7.92
CA LEU A 155 7.94 -0.78 -7.29
C LEU A 155 9.01 -0.55 -6.21
N LEU A 156 10.00 0.30 -6.45
CA LEU A 156 11.01 0.67 -5.46
C LEU A 156 10.39 1.44 -4.27
N ASP A 157 9.55 2.44 -4.54
CA ASP A 157 8.82 3.22 -3.52
C ASP A 157 7.95 2.30 -2.66
N THR A 158 7.23 1.36 -3.30
CA THR A 158 6.45 0.34 -2.61
C THR A 158 7.36 -0.50 -1.73
N GLY A 159 8.51 -0.94 -2.25
CA GLY A 159 9.51 -1.72 -1.53
C GLY A 159 9.98 -1.04 -0.24
N VAL A 160 10.28 0.26 -0.31
CA VAL A 160 10.65 1.06 0.86
C VAL A 160 9.48 1.16 1.84
N GLY A 161 8.27 1.48 1.37
CA GLY A 161 7.09 1.56 2.22
C GLY A 161 6.74 0.23 2.90
N ILE A 162 6.91 -0.90 2.21
CA ILE A 162 6.75 -2.24 2.76
C ILE A 162 7.76 -2.48 3.89
N ALA A 163 9.04 -2.18 3.65
CA ALA A 163 10.08 -2.37 4.65
C ALA A 163 9.79 -1.57 5.91
N VAL A 164 9.45 -0.28 5.77
CA VAL A 164 9.10 0.59 6.91
C VAL A 164 7.84 0.11 7.61
N GLY A 165 6.79 -0.28 6.86
CA GLY A 165 5.54 -0.81 7.40
C GLY A 165 5.73 -2.08 8.24
N LEU A 166 6.57 -3.01 7.78
CA LEU A 166 6.90 -4.23 8.52
C LEU A 166 7.67 -3.92 9.81
N VAL A 167 8.66 -3.02 9.75
CA VAL A 167 9.43 -2.58 10.93
C VAL A 167 8.49 -1.91 11.95
N ALA A 168 7.62 -1.02 11.49
CA ALA A 168 6.64 -0.35 12.34
C ALA A 168 5.68 -1.35 13.00
N ALA A 169 5.19 -2.34 12.26
CA ALA A 169 4.32 -3.37 12.81
C ALA A 169 5.02 -4.22 13.87
N ALA A 170 6.29 -4.57 13.63
CA ALA A 170 7.11 -5.29 14.61
C ALA A 170 7.33 -4.46 15.89
N LEU A 171 7.57 -3.15 15.76
CA LEU A 171 7.69 -2.24 16.89
C LEU A 171 6.37 -2.14 17.67
N ALA A 172 5.22 -2.03 17.00
CA ALA A 172 3.91 -2.01 17.65
C ALA A 172 3.65 -3.30 18.43
N ALA A 173 3.96 -4.47 17.86
CA ALA A 173 3.85 -5.76 18.53
C ALA A 173 4.77 -5.85 19.76
N TRP A 174 6.00 -5.34 19.65
CA TRP A 174 6.96 -5.30 20.77
C TRP A 174 6.47 -4.40 21.92
N VAL A 175 5.97 -3.21 21.60
CA VAL A 175 5.37 -2.29 22.59
C VAL A 175 4.19 -2.94 23.30
N ASN A 176 3.30 -3.62 22.57
CA ASN A 176 2.16 -4.31 23.16
C ASN A 176 2.61 -5.40 24.15
N LYS A 177 3.64 -6.18 23.77
CA LYS A 177 4.21 -7.21 24.64
C LYS A 177 4.77 -6.63 25.95
N LEU A 178 5.46 -5.49 25.88
CA LEU A 178 5.98 -4.80 27.07
C LEU A 178 4.87 -4.26 27.98
N LEU A 179 3.80 -3.72 27.40
CA LEU A 179 2.65 -3.22 28.16
C LEU A 179 1.95 -4.34 28.92
N HIS A 180 1.84 -5.54 28.32
CA HIS A 180 1.30 -6.71 29.01
C HIS A 180 2.23 -7.26 30.10
N GLN A 181 3.56 -7.23 29.90
CA GLN A 181 4.50 -7.65 30.94
C GLN A 181 4.54 -6.74 32.17
N ARG A 182 4.23 -5.44 32.03
CA ARG A 182 4.13 -4.50 33.16
C ARG A 182 2.81 -4.60 33.93
N ALA A 183 1.82 -5.32 33.41
CA ALA A 183 0.49 -5.43 34.02
C ALA A 183 0.31 -6.70 34.88
N ASN A 184 1.28 -7.62 34.84
CA ASN A 184 1.39 -8.79 35.73
C ASN A 184 2.52 -8.57 36.74
#